data_AF-A0A9D9IAU3-F1
#
_entry.id   AF-A0A9D9IAU3-F1
#
_cell.length_a   1.000
_cell.length_b   1.000
_cell.length_c   1.000
_cell.angle_alpha   90.00
_cell.angle_beta   90.00
_cell.angle_gamma   90.00
#
_symmetry.space_group_name_H-M   'P 1'
#
loop_
_entity.id
_entity.type
_entity.pdbx_description
1 polymer ?
#
loop_
_entity_poly.entity_id
_entity_poly.type
_entity_poly.pdbx_seq_one_letter_code
_entity_poly.pdbx_strand_id
1 'polypeptide(L)' 'MAYVPKYEEESKKNLVALHSNGKSQAELCREYGVSESALAKWIKNYSS' A
#
# COMPACT_ATOMS: atom_id res chain seq x y z
N MET A 1 -13.63 21.94 -2.83
CA MET A 1 -13.71 20.51 -2.46
C MET A 1 -12.41 19.87 -2.88
N ALA A 2 -11.51 19.55 -1.94
CA ALA A 2 -10.24 18.92 -2.28
C ALA A 2 -10.53 17.47 -2.69
N TYR A 3 -10.38 17.16 -3.98
CA TYR A 3 -10.53 15.82 -4.51
C TYR A 3 -9.27 15.05 -4.12
N VAL A 4 -9.31 14.36 -2.98
CA VAL A 4 -8.34 13.29 -2.72
C VAL A 4 -8.51 12.28 -3.86
N PRO A 5 -7.48 12.02 -4.67
CA PRO A 5 -7.60 11.12 -5.79
C PRO A 5 -7.96 9.75 -5.24
N LYS A 6 -9.21 9.34 -5.42
CA LYS A 6 -9.74 8.03 -5.02
C LYS A 6 -8.86 6.88 -5.51
N TYR A 7 -8.20 7.10 -6.64
CA TYR A 7 -7.20 6.23 -7.26
C TYR A 7 -5.99 5.92 -6.37
N GLU A 8 -5.54 6.87 -5.55
CA GLU A 8 -4.38 6.68 -4.68
C GLU A 8 -4.74 5.78 -3.49
N GLU A 9 -6.00 5.81 -3.02
CA GLU A 9 -6.46 4.93 -1.94
C GLU A 9 -6.61 3.47 -2.40
N GLU A 10 -7.14 3.24 -3.59
CA GLU A 10 -7.26 1.89 -4.14
C GLU A 10 -5.88 1.26 -4.36
N SER A 11 -4.92 2.05 -4.84
CA SER A 11 -3.53 1.61 -5.01
C SER A 11 -2.90 1.19 -3.68
N LYS A 12 -3.12 1.98 -2.61
CA LYS A 12 -2.62 1.65 -1.27
C LYS A 12 -3.25 0.38 -0.72
N LYS A 13 -4.57 0.25 -0.83
CA LYS A 13 -5.30 -0.96 -0.39
C LYS A 13 -4.85 -2.19 -1.14
N ASN A 14 -4.61 -2.08 -2.46
CA ASN A 14 -4.14 -3.19 -3.28
C ASN A 14 -2.75 -3.69 -2.83
N LEU A 15 -1.83 -2.76 -2.51
CA LEU A 15 -0.51 -3.13 -1.98
C LEU A 15 -0.59 -3.82 -0.62
N VAL A 16 -1.46 -3.33 0.28
CA VAL A 16 -1.69 -3.99 1.57
C VAL A 16 -2.33 -5.38 1.40
N ALA A 17 -3.27 -5.51 0.47
CA ALA A 17 -3.90 -6.80 0.15
C ALA A 17 -2.88 -7.80 -0.40
N LEU A 18 -2.00 -7.37 -1.31
CA LEU A 18 -0.91 -8.20 -1.83
C LEU A 18 0.04 -8.67 -0.73
N HIS A 19 0.38 -7.78 0.21
CA HIS A 19 1.20 -8.13 1.36
C HIS A 19 0.50 -9.15 2.27
N SER A 20 -0.79 -8.94 2.54
CA SER A 20 -1.64 -9.89 3.29
C SER A 20 -1.72 -11.26 2.61
N ASN A 21 -1.64 -11.29 1.28
CA ASN A 21 -1.63 -12.50 0.46
C ASN A 21 -0.26 -13.23 0.44
N GLY A 22 0.72 -12.75 1.21
CA GLY A 22 2.03 -13.39 1.38
C GLY A 22 3.18 -12.76 0.57
N LYS A 23 2.95 -11.66 -0.17
CA LYS A 23 4.06 -10.92 -0.79
C LYS A 23 4.86 -10.16 0.28
N SER A 24 6.18 -10.15 0.15
CA SER A 24 7.05 -9.39 1.06
C SER A 24 7.01 -7.88 0.75
N GLN A 25 7.17 -7.03 1.77
CA GLN A 25 7.23 -5.58 1.59
C GLN A 25 8.34 -5.15 0.63
N ALA A 26 9.49 -5.82 0.66
CA ALA A 26 10.63 -5.51 -0.22
C ALA A 26 10.30 -5.75 -1.70
N GLU A 27 9.56 -6.82 -2.01
CA GLU A 27 9.13 -7.10 -3.38
C GLU A 27 8.12 -6.07 -3.88
N LEU A 28 7.14 -5.74 -3.05
CA LEU A 28 6.15 -4.70 -3.36
C LEU A 28 6.80 -3.32 -3.51
N CYS A 29 7.78 -3.02 -2.66
CA CYS A 29 8.56 -1.79 -2.72
C CYS A 29 9.32 -1.67 -4.04
N ARG A 30 9.95 -2.76 -4.50
CA ARG A 30 10.71 -2.79 -5.75
C ARG A 30 9.83 -2.79 -7.00
N GLU A 31 8.74 -3.55 -6.99
CA GLU A 31 7.82 -3.71 -8.13
C GLU A 31 6.98 -2.45 -8.37
N TYR A 32 6.52 -1.81 -7.29
CA TYR A 32 5.62 -0.65 -7.36
C TYR A 32 6.32 0.68 -7.06
N GLY A 33 7.63 0.67 -6.80
CA GLY A 33 8.40 1.89 -6.50
C GLY A 33 7.95 2.60 -5.22
N VAL A 34 7.45 1.84 -4.24
CA VAL A 34 6.89 2.36 -2.99
C VAL A 34 7.89 2.20 -1.86
N SER A 35 8.10 3.20 -1.02
CA SER A 35 8.98 3.02 0.14
C SER A 35 8.42 2.03 1.15
N GLU A 36 9.27 1.16 1.72
CA GLU A 36 8.88 0.20 2.77
C GLU A 36 8.18 0.89 3.95
N SER A 37 8.65 2.08 4.35
CA SER A 37 8.04 2.89 5.41
C SER A 37 6.62 3.35 5.07
N ALA A 38 6.35 3.66 3.80
CA ALA A 38 5.03 4.05 3.32
C ALA A 38 4.09 2.84 3.33
N LEU A 39 4.55 1.70 2.81
CA LEU A 39 3.79 0.45 2.82
C LEU A 39 3.48 -0.03 4.24
N ALA A 40 4.44 0.04 5.16
CA ALA A 40 4.24 -0.31 6.58
C ALA A 40 3.16 0.57 7.23
N LYS A 41 3.16 1.88 6.94
CA LYS A 41 2.10 2.80 7.37
C LYS A 41 0.74 2.37 6.83
N TRP A 42 0.65 2.02 5.55
CA TRP A 42 -0.61 1.58 4.95
C TRP A 42 -1.10 0.28 5.55
N ILE A 43 -0.24 -0.73 5.69
CA ILE A 43 -0.61 -2.01 6.33
C ILE A 43 -1.20 -1.73 7.71
N LYS A 44 -0.56 -0.89 8.52
CA LYS A 44 -1.08 -0.51 9.85
C LYS A 44 -2.41 0.25 9.78
N ASN A 45 -2.61 1.12 8.79
CA ASN A 45 -3.82 1.92 8.63
C ASN A 45 -5.01 1.12 8.08
N TYR A 46 -4.77 0.11 7.24
CA TYR A 46 -5.79 -0.68 6.56
C TYR A 46 -6.04 -2.05 7.20
N SER A 47 -5.18 -2.49 8.12
CA SER A 47 -5.34 -3.75 8.87
C SER A 47 -6.22 -3.60 10.13
N SER A 48 -7.11 -2.59 10.17
CA SER A 48 -7.97 -2.28 11.31
C SER A 48 -9.45 -2.40 10.97
#